data_AF-A0A7S1XW97-F1
#
_entry.id   AF-A0A7S1XW97-F1
#
_cell.length_a   1.000
_cell.length_b   1.000
_cell.length_c   1.000
_cell.angle_alpha   90.00
_cell.angle_beta   90.00
_cell.angle_gamma   90.00
#
_symmetry.space_group_name_H-M   'P 1'
#
loop_
_entity.id
_entity.type
_entity.pdbx_description
1 polymer ?
#
loop_
_entity_poly.entity_id
_entity_poly.type
_entity_poly.pdbx_seq_one_letter_code
_entity_poly.pdbx_strand_id
1 'polypeptide(L)'
;GEQATALRDELGRLVMRLAPSHAIKQWPNRSSAWVLKYKLRSTRRWQERRISTFEYLLELNLLAGRSFNDLCQYPVFPWVLCNYTSAELDLRDPANYRDLSKPMGAQSPERLEQFMGRYEAMLGDPDLPPFMYGRPY
;
A
#
# COMPACT_ATOMS: atom_id res chain seq x y z
N GLY A 1 -5.51 -33.51 -14.62
CA GLY A 1 -4.37 -32.60 -14.40
C GLY A 1 -4.59 -31.26 -15.08
N GLU A 2 -4.84 -31.26 -16.39
CA GLU A 2 -4.89 -30.03 -17.21
C GLU A 2 -6.31 -29.50 -17.46
N GLN A 3 -7.27 -30.39 -17.74
CA GLN A 3 -8.69 -30.04 -17.97
C GLN A 3 -9.36 -29.38 -16.76
N ALA A 4 -9.02 -29.80 -15.53
CA ALA A 4 -9.57 -29.22 -14.31
C ALA A 4 -9.09 -27.77 -14.09
N THR A 5 -7.85 -27.47 -14.48
CA THR A 5 -7.27 -26.12 -14.40
C THR A 5 -7.90 -25.21 -15.45
N ALA A 6 -8.09 -25.71 -16.69
CA ALA A 6 -8.77 -24.96 -17.75
C ALA A 6 -10.22 -24.60 -17.37
N LEU A 7 -10.97 -25.54 -16.79
CA LEU A 7 -12.34 -25.30 -16.33
C LEU A 7 -12.39 -24.28 -15.18
N ARG A 8 -11.44 -24.34 -14.24
CA ARG A 8 -11.31 -23.36 -13.14
C ARG A 8 -11.07 -21.95 -13.69
N ASP A 9 -10.17 -21.82 -14.65
CA ASP A 9 -9.81 -20.52 -15.23
C ASP A 9 -10.95 -19.93 -16.09
N GLU A 10 -11.72 -20.79 -16.76
CA GLU A 10 -12.92 -20.40 -17.50
C GLU A 10 -14.04 -19.94 -16.54
N LEU A 11 -14.30 -20.69 -15.47
CA LEU A 11 -15.25 -20.31 -14.43
C LEU A 11 -14.85 -18.98 -13.78
N GLY A 12 -13.57 -18.81 -13.44
CA GLY A 12 -13.04 -17.56 -12.89
C GLY A 12 -13.26 -16.37 -13.83
N ARG A 13 -13.06 -16.55 -15.14
CA ARG A 13 -13.35 -15.53 -16.15
C ARG A 13 -14.83 -15.20 -16.26
N LEU A 14 -15.71 -16.20 -16.22
CA LEU A 14 -17.17 -16.01 -16.30
C LEU A 14 -17.71 -15.28 -15.07
N VAL A 15 -17.27 -15.69 -13.87
CA VAL A 15 -17.63 -15.02 -12.61
C VAL A 15 -17.15 -13.56 -12.63
N MET A 16 -15.94 -13.29 -13.09
CA MET A 16 -15.42 -11.92 -13.22
C MET A 16 -16.16 -11.08 -14.27
N ARG A 17 -16.77 -11.68 -15.29
CA ARG A 17 -17.62 -10.96 -16.27
C ARG A 17 -18.98 -10.58 -15.70
N LEU A 18 -19.55 -11.42 -14.85
CA LEU A 18 -20.88 -11.22 -14.25
C LEU A 18 -20.82 -10.43 -12.95
N ALA A 19 -19.65 -10.41 -12.29
CA ALA A 19 -19.44 -9.64 -11.08
C ALA A 19 -19.68 -8.15 -11.35
N PRO A 20 -20.39 -7.45 -10.45
CA PRO A 20 -20.52 -6.00 -10.53
C PRO A 20 -19.14 -5.36 -10.59
N SER A 21 -19.01 -4.24 -11.33
CA SER A 21 -17.74 -3.52 -11.47
C SER A 21 -17.11 -3.14 -10.12
N HIS A 22 -17.92 -2.96 -9.08
CA HIS A 22 -17.48 -2.65 -7.71
C HIS A 22 -17.05 -3.86 -6.87
N ALA A 23 -17.34 -5.09 -7.32
CA ALA A 23 -16.94 -6.34 -6.68
C ALA A 23 -15.58 -6.87 -7.19
N ILE A 24 -15.11 -6.34 -8.33
CA ILE A 24 -13.86 -6.75 -8.96
C ILE A 24 -12.69 -5.95 -8.36
N LYS A 25 -11.95 -6.60 -7.46
CA LYS A 25 -10.87 -5.99 -6.67
C LYS A 25 -9.55 -5.81 -7.43
N GLN A 26 -9.25 -6.72 -8.33
CA GLN A 26 -8.08 -6.68 -9.21
C GLN A 26 -8.58 -6.62 -10.64
N TRP A 27 -7.96 -5.80 -11.46
CA TRP A 27 -8.38 -5.55 -12.84
C TRP A 27 -8.02 -6.76 -13.74
N PRO A 28 -8.86 -7.80 -13.89
CA PRO A 28 -8.46 -9.06 -14.51
C PRO A 28 -8.23 -8.88 -16.02
N ASN A 29 -8.84 -7.83 -16.56
CA ASN A 29 -8.80 -7.46 -17.98
C ASN A 29 -7.76 -6.35 -18.28
N ARG A 30 -6.89 -5.99 -17.33
CA ARG A 30 -5.85 -4.96 -17.54
C ARG A 30 -4.47 -5.62 -17.47
N SER A 31 -3.70 -5.47 -18.54
CA SER A 31 -2.31 -5.95 -18.57
C SER A 31 -1.42 -5.11 -17.63
N SER A 32 -0.30 -5.70 -17.20
CA SER A 32 0.73 -5.00 -16.42
C SER A 32 1.23 -3.73 -17.13
N ALA A 33 1.30 -3.77 -18.47
CA ALA A 33 1.63 -2.62 -19.30
C ALA A 33 0.60 -1.48 -19.19
N TRP A 34 -0.69 -1.81 -19.11
CA TRP A 34 -1.74 -0.83 -18.88
C TRP A 34 -1.59 -0.18 -17.50
N VAL A 35 -1.36 -0.98 -16.45
CA VAL A 35 -1.18 -0.48 -15.08
C VAL A 35 0.01 0.47 -15.00
N LEU A 36 1.15 0.10 -15.62
CA LEU A 36 2.34 0.94 -15.67
C LEU A 36 2.06 2.25 -16.43
N LYS A 37 1.42 2.18 -17.59
CA LYS A 37 1.06 3.37 -18.39
C LYS A 37 0.12 4.31 -17.63
N TYR A 38 -0.87 3.76 -16.93
CA TYR A 38 -1.78 4.55 -16.11
C TYR A 38 -1.03 5.22 -14.95
N LYS A 39 -0.22 4.45 -14.19
CA LYS A 39 0.61 4.97 -13.10
C LYS A 39 1.48 6.13 -13.57
N LEU A 40 2.20 5.97 -14.69
CA LEU A 40 3.07 7.03 -15.23
C LEU A 40 2.29 8.29 -15.59
N ARG A 41 1.09 8.15 -16.17
CA ARG A 41 0.21 9.29 -16.48
C ARG A 41 -0.23 10.01 -15.21
N SER A 42 -0.61 9.26 -14.18
CA SER A 42 -0.98 9.80 -12.87
C SER A 42 0.17 10.52 -12.19
N THR A 43 1.37 9.93 -12.20
CA THR A 43 2.60 10.56 -11.67
C THR A 43 2.89 11.88 -12.38
N ARG A 44 2.77 11.91 -13.71
CA ARG A 44 2.96 13.14 -14.48
C ARG A 44 1.94 14.22 -14.11
N ARG A 45 0.65 13.87 -14.01
CA ARG A 45 -0.40 14.81 -13.58
C ARG A 45 -0.13 15.38 -12.19
N TRP A 46 0.35 14.55 -11.27
CA TRP A 46 0.72 14.97 -9.91
C TRP A 46 1.92 15.91 -9.91
N GLN A 47 2.98 15.58 -10.65
CA GLN A 47 4.17 16.44 -10.80
C GLN A 47 3.84 17.80 -11.42
N GLU A 48 2.94 17.83 -12.40
CA GLU A 48 2.45 19.05 -13.05
C GLU A 48 1.35 19.77 -12.22
N ARG A 49 1.09 19.32 -10.97
CA ARG A 49 0.08 19.87 -10.04
C ARG A 49 -1.35 19.89 -10.60
N ARG A 50 -1.68 19.01 -11.56
CA ARG A 50 -3.03 18.85 -12.10
C ARG A 50 -3.94 17.99 -11.21
N ILE A 51 -3.35 17.23 -10.30
CA ILE A 51 -4.04 16.50 -9.24
C ILE A 51 -3.32 16.76 -7.92
N SER A 52 -4.07 16.76 -6.83
CA SER A 52 -3.55 16.86 -5.47
C SER A 52 -2.78 15.60 -5.07
N THR A 53 -1.95 15.72 -4.03
CA THR A 53 -1.28 14.56 -3.41
C THR A 53 -2.29 13.53 -2.89
N PHE A 54 -3.44 13.97 -2.38
CA PHE A 54 -4.51 13.07 -1.92
C PHE A 54 -5.06 12.22 -3.08
N GLU A 55 -5.43 12.86 -4.19
CA GLU A 55 -5.94 12.15 -5.38
C GLU A 55 -4.89 11.20 -5.95
N TYR A 56 -3.63 11.64 -6.01
CA TYR A 56 -2.54 10.79 -6.49
C TYR A 56 -2.36 9.54 -5.62
N LEU A 57 -2.33 9.69 -4.29
CA LEU A 57 -2.24 8.56 -3.36
C LEU A 57 -3.47 7.65 -3.45
N LEU A 58 -4.66 8.21 -3.64
CA LEU A 58 -5.87 7.42 -3.86
C LEU A 58 -5.79 6.60 -5.16
N GLU A 59 -5.35 7.22 -6.27
CA GLU A 59 -5.13 6.51 -7.53
C GLU A 59 -4.09 5.38 -7.37
N LEU A 60 -3.00 5.58 -6.62
CA LEU A 60 -2.03 4.53 -6.33
C LEU A 60 -2.63 3.38 -5.52
N ASN A 61 -3.46 3.68 -4.51
CA ASN A 61 -4.16 2.67 -3.72
C ASN A 61 -5.09 1.81 -4.61
N LEU A 62 -5.86 2.45 -5.49
CA LEU A 62 -6.76 1.75 -6.43
C LEU A 62 -5.99 0.86 -7.41
N LEU A 63 -4.83 1.31 -7.91
CA LEU A 63 -3.97 0.50 -8.78
C LEU A 63 -3.35 -0.69 -8.05
N ALA A 64 -3.10 -0.57 -6.75
CA ALA A 64 -2.62 -1.66 -5.90
C ALA A 64 -3.72 -2.67 -5.51
N GLY A 65 -4.96 -2.49 -5.99
CA GLY A 65 -6.09 -3.37 -5.70
C GLY A 65 -6.78 -3.10 -4.36
N ARG A 66 -6.51 -1.94 -3.74
CA ARG A 66 -7.21 -1.52 -2.52
C ARG A 66 -8.57 -0.92 -2.87
N SER A 67 -9.53 -1.10 -1.96
CA SER A 67 -10.92 -0.68 -2.16
C SER A 67 -11.56 -0.29 -0.84
N PHE A 68 -12.51 0.64 -0.89
CA PHE A 68 -13.34 1.00 0.28
C PHE A 68 -14.29 -0.12 0.71
N ASN A 69 -14.52 -1.11 -0.16
CA ASN A 69 -15.46 -2.21 0.08
C ASN A 69 -14.84 -3.39 0.84
N ASP A 70 -13.52 -3.40 1.06
CA ASP A 70 -12.83 -4.48 1.76
C ASP A 70 -11.92 -3.90 2.87
N LEU A 71 -12.31 -4.14 4.12
CA LEU A 71 -11.59 -3.67 5.30
C LEU A 71 -10.16 -4.24 5.38
N CYS A 72 -9.93 -5.45 4.89
CA CYS A 72 -8.61 -6.07 4.89
C CYS A 72 -7.66 -5.45 3.86
N GLN A 73 -8.19 -4.72 2.86
CA GLN A 73 -7.41 -4.05 1.81
C GLN A 73 -7.90 -2.62 1.58
N TYR A 74 -8.16 -1.91 2.69
CA TYR A 74 -8.58 -0.51 2.66
C TYR A 74 -7.44 0.39 2.13
N PRO A 75 -7.75 1.53 1.48
CA PRO A 75 -6.74 2.51 1.09
C PRO A 75 -5.87 2.97 2.28
N VAL A 76 -4.55 2.99 2.08
CA VAL A 76 -3.57 3.40 3.09
C VAL A 76 -3.04 4.78 2.76
N PHE A 77 -3.00 5.64 3.77
CA PHE A 77 -2.41 6.97 3.70
C PHE A 77 -1.34 7.11 4.79
N PRO A 78 -0.25 7.84 4.52
CA PRO A 78 0.78 8.04 5.52
C PRO A 78 0.30 9.03 6.60
N TRP A 79 0.73 8.80 7.83
CA TRP A 79 0.73 9.83 8.86
C TRP A 79 1.67 10.96 8.43
N VAL A 80 1.18 12.20 8.40
CA VAL A 80 1.96 13.35 7.90
C VAL A 80 2.52 14.17 9.05
N LEU A 81 1.71 14.42 10.08
CA LEU A 81 2.09 15.20 11.25
C LEU A 81 2.60 14.29 12.37
N CYS A 82 3.54 14.79 13.17
CA CYS A 82 4.06 14.10 14.35
C CYS A 82 3.73 14.84 15.66
N ASN A 83 3.43 16.14 15.62
CA ASN A 83 3.08 16.92 16.80
C ASN A 83 1.55 16.98 16.99
N TYR A 84 1.07 16.35 18.06
CA TYR A 84 -0.34 16.37 18.47
C TYR A 84 -0.53 16.84 19.92
N THR A 85 0.52 17.37 20.56
CA THR A 85 0.52 17.76 21.97
C THR A 85 0.50 19.28 22.16
N SER A 86 1.07 20.03 21.21
CA SER A 86 1.01 21.49 21.25
C SER A 86 -0.41 22.02 21.05
N ALA A 87 -0.75 23.11 21.74
CA ALA A 87 -2.04 23.79 21.55
C ALA A 87 -2.17 24.44 20.17
N GLU A 88 -1.04 24.86 19.58
CA GLU A 88 -0.96 25.42 18.24
C GLU A 88 0.05 24.64 17.40
N LEU A 89 -0.21 24.56 16.08
CA LEU A 89 0.59 23.79 15.12
C LEU A 89 1.05 24.70 13.97
N ASP A 90 2.33 25.06 13.93
CA ASP A 90 2.92 25.80 12.81
C ASP A 90 3.26 24.84 11.66
N LEU A 91 2.51 24.94 10.56
CA LEU A 91 2.71 24.13 9.35
C LEU A 91 3.97 24.53 8.55
N ARG A 92 4.66 25.61 8.92
CA ARG A 92 5.93 26.00 8.29
C ARG A 92 7.13 25.37 8.96
N ASP A 93 6.97 24.86 10.18
CA ASP A 93 8.03 24.21 10.94
C ASP A 93 8.20 22.75 10.47
N PRO A 94 9.35 22.38 9.88
CA PRO A 94 9.64 21.01 9.46
C PRO A 94 9.58 19.99 10.61
N ALA A 95 9.81 20.42 11.86
CA ALA A 95 9.81 19.54 13.03
C ALA A 95 8.40 18.98 13.35
N ASN A 96 7.34 19.62 12.86
CA ASN A 96 5.96 19.14 13.02
C ASN A 96 5.58 18.01 12.04
N TYR A 97 6.46 17.71 11.08
CA TYR A 97 6.23 16.69 10.07
C TYR A 97 6.98 15.41 10.35
N ARG A 98 6.34 14.32 9.97
CA ARG A 98 6.90 12.98 10.02
C ARG A 98 7.95 12.81 8.91
N ASP A 99 9.09 12.19 9.25
CA ASP A 99 10.04 11.71 8.24
C ASP A 99 9.39 10.62 7.36
N LEU A 100 8.98 10.99 6.14
CA LEU A 100 8.31 10.10 5.19
C LEU A 100 9.26 9.09 4.52
N SER A 101 10.58 9.26 4.66
CA SER A 101 11.56 8.30 4.14
C SER A 101 11.63 7.01 4.96
N LYS A 102 11.10 7.05 6.19
CA LYS A 102 11.11 5.94 7.14
C LYS A 102 9.71 5.35 7.34
N PRO A 103 9.58 4.04 7.61
CA PRO A 103 8.32 3.44 8.02
C PRO A 103 7.94 3.83 9.46
N MET A 104 6.67 3.65 9.83
CA MET A 104 6.17 4.01 11.17
C MET A 104 6.95 3.39 12.33
N GLY A 105 7.44 2.16 12.17
CA GLY A 105 8.22 1.49 13.21
C GLY A 105 9.64 2.03 13.40
N ALA A 106 10.15 2.82 12.44
CA ALA A 106 11.49 3.38 12.44
C ALA A 106 11.54 4.89 12.79
N GLN A 107 10.41 5.46 13.25
CA GLN A 107 10.35 6.88 13.60
C GLN A 107 11.11 7.21 14.89
N SER A 108 11.14 6.28 15.85
CA SER A 108 11.94 6.39 17.07
C SER A 108 13.14 5.45 16.95
N PRO A 109 14.36 5.94 17.25
CA PRO A 109 15.57 5.13 17.18
C PRO A 109 15.54 3.95 18.16
N GLU A 110 14.99 4.14 19.36
CA GLU A 110 14.88 3.09 20.38
C GLU A 110 13.98 1.96 19.89
N ARG A 111 12.87 2.30 19.24
CA ARG A 111 11.94 1.31 18.67
C ARG A 111 12.55 0.59 17.47
N LEU A 112 13.32 1.30 16.64
CA LEU A 112 14.04 0.72 15.52
C LEU A 112 15.06 -0.32 16.01
N GLU A 113 15.84 0.00 17.03
CA GLU A 113 16.83 -0.91 17.63
C GLU A 113 16.17 -2.20 18.14
N GLN A 114 15.00 -2.09 18.80
CA GLN A 114 14.24 -3.26 19.22
C GLN A 114 13.79 -4.15 18.04
N PHE A 115 13.36 -3.54 16.92
CA PHE A 115 12.96 -4.30 15.72
C PHE A 115 14.15 -4.93 15.02
N MET A 116 15.30 -4.25 14.99
CA MET A 116 16.54 -4.79 14.45
C MET A 116 17.05 -5.97 15.29
N GLY A 117 17.09 -5.85 16.61
CA GLY A 117 17.51 -6.94 17.49
C GLY A 117 16.61 -8.17 17.36
N ARG A 118 15.30 -8.00 17.18
CA ARG A 118 14.37 -9.11 16.88
C ARG A 118 14.64 -9.75 15.53
N TYR A 119 14.86 -8.94 14.50
CA TYR A 119 15.19 -9.42 13.16
C TYR A 119 16.49 -10.24 13.19
N GLU A 120 17.52 -9.74 13.87
CA GLU A 120 18.80 -10.42 14.03
C GLU A 120 18.69 -11.73 14.79
N ALA A 121 17.89 -11.78 15.87
CA ALA A 121 17.64 -13.01 16.60
C ALA A 121 16.92 -14.09 15.77
N MET A 122 16.24 -13.71 14.68
CA MET A 122 15.59 -14.63 13.74
C MET A 122 16.50 -15.08 12.59
N LEU A 123 17.70 -14.48 12.43
CA LEU A 123 18.68 -14.88 11.40
C LEU A 123 19.28 -16.25 11.76
N GLY A 124 18.54 -17.31 11.52
CA GLY A 124 18.94 -18.68 11.86
C GLY A 124 17.79 -19.66 11.95
N ASP A 125 16.54 -19.18 11.96
CA ASP A 125 15.36 -20.03 11.90
C ASP A 125 15.17 -20.56 10.45
N PRO A 126 15.22 -21.89 10.22
CA PRO A 126 15.03 -22.46 8.87
C PRO A 126 13.57 -22.42 8.39
N ASP A 127 12.60 -22.32 9.31
CA ASP A 127 11.17 -22.41 9.01
C ASP A 127 10.50 -21.03 8.88
N LEU A 128 11.11 -19.99 9.43
CA LEU A 128 10.55 -18.64 9.46
C LEU A 128 11.53 -17.59 8.90
N PRO A 129 11.23 -16.96 7.75
CA PRO A 129 12.05 -15.87 7.27
C PRO A 129 12.03 -14.68 8.25
N PRO A 130 13.17 -14.02 8.47
CA PRO A 130 13.26 -12.93 9.45
C PRO A 130 12.44 -11.72 8.99
N PHE A 131 11.76 -11.08 9.93
CA PHE A 131 10.96 -9.88 9.67
C PHE A 131 11.11 -8.87 10.80
N MET A 132 11.01 -7.58 10.45
CA MET A 132 11.04 -6.50 11.45
C MET A 132 9.66 -6.25 12.06
N TYR A 133 8.58 -6.42 11.30
CA TYR A 133 7.23 -6.06 11.72
C TYR A 133 6.28 -7.26 11.63
N GLY A 134 5.79 -7.75 12.77
CA GLY A 134 4.82 -8.85 12.84
C GLY A 134 3.35 -8.42 12.69
N ARG A 135 3.09 -7.13 12.48
CA ARG A 135 1.76 -6.54 12.30
C ARG A 135 1.76 -5.68 11.03
N PRO A 136 0.67 -5.67 10.24
CA PRO A 136 0.49 -4.68 9.18
C PRO A 136 0.36 -3.27 9.77
N TYR A 137 0.49 -2.26 8.90
CA TYR A 137 0.31 -0.84 9.26
C TYR A 137 -1.11 -0.50 9.69
#